data_AF-A0ABD0NIV9-F1
#
_entry.id   AF-A0ABD0NIV9-F1
#
_cell.length_a   1.000
_cell.length_b   1.000
_cell.length_c   1.000
_cell.angle_alpha   90.00
_cell.angle_beta   90.00
_cell.angle_gamma   90.00
#
_symmetry.space_group_name_H-M   'P 1'
#
loop_
_entity.id
_entity.type
_entity.pdbx_description
1 polymer ?
#
loop_
_entity_poly.entity_id
_entity_poly.type
_entity_poly.pdbx_seq_one_letter_code
_entity_poly.pdbx_strand_id
1 'polypeptide(L)'
;LNEKVVKSKKVNWISIPKKDKDIKAKTKVKCSVAGWGKKTTKGEASAKLMEVNVTIFDPKECKKYWKEDYSPSRMVCAGGRGGFCQ
;
A
#
# COMPACT_ATOMS: atom_id res chain seq x y z
N LEU A 1 7.16 -3.99 21.25
CA LEU A 1 6.48 -5.23 21.68
C LEU A 1 7.30 -5.83 22.80
N ASN A 2 6.68 -6.10 23.94
CA ASN A 2 7.41 -6.64 25.09
C ASN A 2 7.43 -8.19 25.09
N GLU A 3 6.63 -8.82 24.23
CA GLU A 3 6.53 -10.28 24.12
C GLU A 3 6.52 -10.74 22.66
N LYS A 4 6.87 -12.01 22.43
CA LYS A 4 6.84 -12.61 21.09
C LYS A 4 5.40 -12.96 20.70
N VAL A 5 5.00 -12.57 19.50
CA VAL A 5 3.68 -12.93 18.94
C VAL A 5 3.67 -14.40 18.52
N VAL A 6 2.66 -15.14 18.98
CA VAL A 6 2.42 -16.54 18.60
C VAL A 6 1.51 -16.61 17.37
N LYS A 7 1.86 -17.46 16.40
CA LYS A 7 1.02 -17.69 15.22
C LYS A 7 -0.30 -18.34 15.59
N SER A 8 -1.37 -17.98 14.90
CA SER A 8 -2.69 -18.58 15.05
C SER A 8 -3.47 -18.55 13.73
N LYS A 9 -4.72 -19.03 13.73
CA LYS A 9 -5.61 -18.90 12.56
C LYS A 9 -5.84 -17.45 12.11
N LYS A 10 -5.66 -16.48 13.02
CA LYS A 10 -5.87 -15.04 12.75
C LYS A 10 -4.57 -14.23 12.69
N VAL A 11 -3.42 -14.83 13.02
CA VAL A 11 -2.13 -14.16 13.09
C VAL A 11 -1.10 -14.97 12.33
N ASN A 12 -0.60 -14.41 11.23
CA ASN A 12 0.41 -15.05 10.39
C ASN A 12 1.41 -14.04 9.84
N TRP A 13 2.58 -14.51 9.44
CA TRP A 13 3.63 -13.67 8.88
C TRP A 13 3.39 -13.41 7.39
N ILE A 14 3.71 -12.20 6.93
CA ILE A 14 3.78 -11.88 5.51
C ILE A 14 5.19 -12.15 4.99
N SER A 15 5.29 -12.75 3.81
CA SER A 15 6.58 -13.02 3.18
C SER A 15 7.17 -11.74 2.59
N ILE A 16 8.37 -11.38 3.02
CA ILE A 16 9.11 -10.25 2.46
C ILE A 16 9.92 -10.73 1.25
N PRO A 17 9.93 -10.00 0.12
CA PRO A 17 10.77 -10.31 -1.02
C PRO A 17 12.25 -10.37 -0.62
N LYS A 18 12.95 -11.44 -1.01
CA LYS A 18 14.37 -11.67 -0.64
C LYS A 18 15.39 -10.82 -1.41
N LYS A 19 14.95 -10.11 -2.44
CA LYS A 19 15.79 -9.26 -3.29
C LYS A 19 15.00 -8.02 -3.63
N ASP A 20 15.72 -6.90 -3.76
CA ASP A 20 15.20 -5.70 -4.40
C ASP A 20 14.81 -6.07 -5.83
N LYS A 21 13.50 -6.29 -6.01
CA LYS A 21 12.90 -6.49 -7.30
C LYS A 21 12.04 -5.28 -7.52
N ASP A 22 12.39 -4.50 -8.53
CA ASP A 22 11.48 -3.50 -9.06
C ASP A 22 10.16 -4.19 -9.33
N ILE A 23 9.11 -3.75 -8.62
CA ILE A 23 7.75 -4.16 -8.91
C ILE A 23 7.49 -3.64 -10.31
N LYS A 24 7.57 -4.54 -11.32
CA LYS A 24 7.48 -4.15 -12.73
C LYS A 24 6.13 -3.47 -12.95
N ALA A 25 6.11 -2.13 -12.92
CA ALA A 25 4.92 -1.31 -13.12
C ALA A 25 4.27 -1.54 -14.49
N LYS A 26 5.05 -2.08 -15.45
CA LYS A 26 4.58 -2.50 -16.77
C LYS A 26 3.49 -3.60 -16.74
N THR A 27 3.28 -4.28 -15.61
CA THR A 27 2.37 -5.44 -15.54
C THR A 27 0.96 -5.17 -14.99
N LYS A 28 0.53 -3.92 -14.73
CA LYS A 28 -0.77 -3.65 -14.07
C LYS A 28 -0.99 -4.55 -12.84
N VAL A 29 0.04 -4.68 -12.01
CA VAL A 29 0.00 -5.56 -10.84
C VAL A 29 -1.10 -5.04 -9.91
N LYS A 30 -2.08 -5.90 -9.63
CA LYS A 30 -3.12 -5.64 -8.64
C LYS A 30 -2.59 -6.04 -7.27
N CYS A 31 -2.59 -5.10 -6.34
CA CYS A 31 -2.25 -5.31 -4.94
C CYS A 31 -3.47 -4.99 -4.06
N SER A 32 -3.43 -5.42 -2.82
CA SER A 32 -4.45 -5.09 -1.83
C SER A 32 -3.86 -4.24 -0.72
N VAL A 33 -4.61 -3.24 -0.26
CA VAL A 33 -4.28 -2.41 0.90
C VAL A 33 -5.41 -2.54 1.91
N ALA A 34 -5.06 -2.81 3.16
CA ALA A 34 -6.04 -2.95 4.24
C ALA A 34 -5.71 -2.02 5.41
N GLY A 35 -6.75 -1.52 6.08
CA GLY A 35 -6.60 -0.69 7.26
C GLY A 35 -7.92 -0.20 7.86
N TRP A 36 -7.81 0.52 8.98
CA TRP A 36 -8.93 1.15 9.70
C TRP A 36 -8.98 2.67 9.49
N GLY A 37 -8.27 3.18 8.48
CA GLY A 37 -8.15 4.61 8.21
C GLY A 37 -9.47 5.30 7.89
N LYS A 38 -9.41 6.63 7.82
CA LYS A 38 -10.54 7.47 7.40
C LYS A 38 -10.87 7.21 5.93
N LYS A 39 -12.16 7.12 5.61
CA LYS A 39 -12.63 6.99 4.22
C LYS A 39 -12.71 8.32 3.47
N THR A 40 -12.73 9.44 4.20
CA THR A 40 -12.81 10.81 3.67
C THR A 40 -11.88 11.74 4.44
N THR A 41 -11.44 12.84 3.81
CA THR A 41 -10.39 13.77 4.30
C THR A 41 -10.65 14.37 5.70
N LYS A 42 -11.90 14.36 6.19
CA LYS A 42 -12.28 14.82 7.53
C LYS A 42 -13.25 13.86 8.24
N GLY A 43 -13.35 12.63 7.75
CA GLY A 43 -14.24 11.62 8.32
C GLY A 43 -13.67 10.94 9.55
N GLU A 44 -14.47 10.06 10.13
CA GLU A 44 -14.04 9.18 11.21
C GLU A 44 -13.28 7.95 10.67
N ALA A 45 -12.44 7.39 11.53
CA ALA A 45 -11.78 6.12 11.27
C ALA A 45 -12.82 4.98 11.23
N SER A 46 -12.55 3.95 10.44
CA SER A 46 -13.46 2.82 10.35
C SER A 46 -13.34 1.95 11.59
N ALA A 47 -14.47 1.58 12.21
CA ALA A 47 -14.51 0.59 13.29
C ALA A 47 -14.21 -0.85 12.79
N LYS A 48 -14.33 -1.09 11.48
CA LYS A 48 -14.08 -2.39 10.85
C LYS A 48 -12.85 -2.30 9.93
N LEU A 49 -12.12 -3.41 9.82
CA LEU A 49 -11.02 -3.52 8.85
C LEU A 49 -11.60 -3.39 7.44
N MET A 50 -11.06 -2.46 6.67
CA MET A 50 -11.41 -2.26 5.26
C MET A 50 -10.27 -2.74 4.38
N GLU A 51 -10.59 -3.15 3.17
CA GLU A 51 -9.64 -3.62 2.16
C GLU A 51 -10.02 -3.07 0.78
N VAL A 52 -9.02 -2.66 -0.01
CA VAL A 52 -9.21 -2.17 -1.38
C VAL A 52 -8.13 -2.71 -2.32
N ASN A 53 -8.56 -3.03 -3.55
CA ASN A 53 -7.65 -3.37 -4.64
C ASN A 53 -7.07 -2.09 -5.28
N VAL A 54 -5.75 -2.04 -5.39
CA VAL A 54 -4.99 -0.95 -6.02
C VAL A 54 -4.14 -1.48 -7.16
N THR A 55 -3.77 -0.60 -8.08
CA THR A 55 -2.85 -0.89 -9.17
C THR A 55 -1.58 -0.07 -8.96
N ILE A 56 -0.43 -0.70 -9.19
CA ILE A 56 0.86 -0.01 -9.16
C ILE A 56 1.04 0.83 -10.42
N PHE A 57 1.40 2.11 -10.25
CA PHE A 57 1.67 3.04 -11.35
C PHE A 57 3.13 3.01 -11.80
N ASP A 58 3.38 3.49 -13.03
CA ASP A 58 4.74 3.65 -13.52
C ASP A 58 5.46 4.77 -12.74
N PRO A 59 6.72 4.57 -12.32
CA PRO A 59 7.48 5.59 -11.61
C PRO A 59 7.56 6.94 -12.35
N LYS A 60 7.56 6.93 -13.69
CA LYS A 60 7.52 8.16 -14.50
C LYS A 60 6.19 8.89 -14.36
N GLU A 61 5.09 8.15 -14.23
CA GLU A 61 3.76 8.72 -13.98
C GLU A 61 3.69 9.29 -12.57
N CYS A 62 4.15 8.55 -11.55
CA CYS A 62 4.24 9.03 -10.17
C CYS A 62 5.08 10.32 -10.06
N LYS A 63 6.20 10.41 -10.78
CA LYS A 63 7.03 11.62 -10.82
C LYS A 63 6.29 12.84 -11.38
N LYS A 64 5.33 12.67 -12.29
CA LYS A 64 4.52 13.79 -12.80
C LYS A 64 3.59 14.36 -11.74
N TYR A 65 3.04 13.51 -10.87
CA TYR A 65 2.13 13.93 -9.80
C TYR A 65 2.87 14.53 -8.61
N TRP A 66 3.99 13.92 -8.20
CA TRP A 66 4.68 14.23 -6.95
C TRP A 66 6.00 15.01 -7.13
N LYS A 67 6.47 15.18 -8.36
CA LYS A 67 7.66 15.97 -8.73
C LYS A 67 8.89 15.59 -7.89
N GLU A 68 9.44 16.54 -7.14
CA GLU A 68 10.65 16.38 -6.34
C GLU A 68 10.43 15.59 -5.04
N ASP A 69 9.18 15.48 -4.58
CA ASP A 69 8.84 14.71 -3.36
C ASP A 69 8.82 13.19 -3.60
N TYR A 70 8.97 12.76 -4.86
CA TYR A 70 8.96 11.35 -5.23
C TYR A 70 10.36 10.81 -5.53
N SER A 71 10.81 9.88 -4.68
CA SER A 71 12.03 9.11 -4.92
C SER A 71 11.69 7.71 -5.46
N PRO A 72 11.91 7.42 -6.77
CA PRO A 72 11.61 6.11 -7.34
C PRO A 72 12.46 4.97 -6.73
N SER A 73 13.59 5.30 -6.10
CA SER A 73 14.44 4.33 -5.40
C SER A 73 13.91 3.88 -4.04
N ARG A 74 12.97 4.64 -3.44
CA ARG A 74 12.46 4.41 -2.09
C ARG A 74 10.93 4.33 -2.02
N MET A 75 10.24 4.75 -3.08
CA MET A 75 8.79 4.90 -3.09
C MET A 75 8.15 4.22 -4.30
N VAL A 76 7.02 3.56 -4.04
CA VAL A 76 6.10 3.03 -5.05
C VAL A 76 4.82 3.83 -4.94
N CYS A 77 4.21 4.21 -6.07
CA CYS A 77 2.88 4.81 -6.04
C CYS A 77 1.83 3.86 -6.63
N ALA A 78 0.66 3.88 -6.01
CA ALA A 78 -0.43 2.95 -6.28
C ALA A 78 -1.76 3.69 -6.14
N GLY A 79 -2.76 3.27 -6.90
CA GLY A 79 -4.10 3.83 -6.77
C GLY A 79 -5.18 2.91 -7.30
N GLY A 80 -6.41 3.17 -6.89
CA GLY A 80 -7.57 2.36 -7.22
C GLY A 80 -8.87 3.02 -6.79
N ARG A 81 -9.99 2.46 -7.22
CA ARG A 81 -11.31 2.91 -6.79
C ARG A 81 -11.60 2.35 -5.40
N GLY A 82 -11.28 3.10 -4.34
CA GLY A 82 -11.72 2.76 -2.98
C GLY A 82 -10.94 3.35 -1.79
N GLY A 83 -10.09 4.35 -1.98
CA GLY A 83 -9.46 5.03 -0.84
C GLY A 83 -8.61 6.22 -1.24
N PHE A 84 -8.63 7.24 -0.40
CA PHE A 84 -7.92 8.52 -0.55
C PHE A 84 -6.52 8.42 0.07
N CYS A 85 -5.49 8.85 -0.67
CA CYS A 85 -4.21 9.28 -0.12
C CYS A 85 -4.07 10.77 -0.45
N GLN A 86 -3.97 11.62 0.56
CA GLN A 86 -3.41 12.97 0.46
C GLN A 86 -2.39 13.14 1.57
#